data_AF-A0A948SB01-F1
#
_entry.id   AF-A0A948SB01-F1
#
_cell.length_a   1.000
_cell.length_b   1.000
_cell.length_c   1.000
_cell.angle_alpha   90.00
_cell.angle_beta   90.00
_cell.angle_gamma   90.00
#
_symmetry.space_group_name_H-M   'P 1'
#
loop_
_entity.id
_entity.type
_entity.pdbx_description
1 polymer ?
#
loop_
_entity_poly.entity_id
_entity_poly.type
_entity_poly.pdbx_seq_one_letter_code
_entity_poly.pdbx_strand_id
1 'polypeptide(L)'
;MKWSFQVARIAGIDVKIHATFLLLLAWLGFVYYAEGGVEAAVAGLSFIVLLFVCVVLHEFGHALAARGYGIRTPDITLLPIGGVARLERMPEKPWQELVVALAG
;
A
#
# COMPACT_ATOMS: atom_id res chain seq x y z
N MET A 1 -10.28 -9.89 1.55
CA MET A 1 -11.15 -9.20 2.52
C MET A 1 -12.40 -8.70 1.78
N LYS A 2 -13.59 -8.74 2.39
CA LYS A 2 -14.88 -8.50 1.69
C LYS A 2 -15.09 -7.05 1.19
N TRP A 3 -14.24 -6.11 1.57
CA TRP A 3 -14.38 -4.66 1.29
C TRP A 3 -13.14 -4.06 0.59
N SER A 4 -12.36 -4.90 -0.09
CA SER A 4 -11.20 -4.48 -0.87
C SER A 4 -11.55 -4.46 -2.36
N PHE A 5 -11.28 -3.33 -3.02
CA PHE A 5 -11.51 -3.15 -4.45
C PHE A 5 -10.16 -3.15 -5.17
N GLN A 6 -10.03 -3.92 -6.24
CA GLN A 6 -8.84 -3.89 -7.07
C GLN A 6 -8.80 -2.61 -7.90
N VAL A 7 -7.68 -1.89 -7.84
CA VAL A 7 -7.47 -0.63 -8.57
C VAL A 7 -6.45 -0.78 -9.69
N ALA A 8 -5.50 -1.69 -9.55
CA ALA A 8 -4.49 -1.97 -10.56
C ALA A 8 -3.99 -3.42 -10.46
N ARG A 9 -3.31 -3.89 -11.52
CA ARG A 9 -2.53 -5.13 -11.50
C ARG A 9 -1.16 -4.84 -12.11
N ILE A 10 -0.10 -5.00 -11.31
CA ILE A 10 1.27 -4.65 -11.71
C ILE A 10 2.16 -5.86 -11.42
N ALA A 11 2.96 -6.29 -12.39
CA ALA A 11 3.86 -7.45 -12.27
C ALA A 11 3.17 -8.77 -11.82
N GLY A 12 1.84 -8.89 -12.00
CA GLY A 12 1.05 -10.04 -11.54
C GLY A 12 0.55 -9.94 -10.09
N ILE A 13 0.73 -8.78 -9.45
CA ILE A 13 0.26 -8.48 -8.09
C ILE A 13 -0.96 -7.56 -8.20
N ASP A 14 -2.07 -7.92 -7.55
CA ASP A 14 -3.24 -7.05 -7.48
C ASP A 14 -3.02 -5.95 -6.45
N VAL A 15 -3.12 -4.69 -6.86
CA VAL A 15 -3.15 -3.56 -5.94
C VAL A 15 -4.61 -3.29 -5.60
N LYS A 16 -4.94 -3.36 -4.31
CA LYS A 16 -6.30 -3.24 -3.79
C LYS A 16 -6.38 -2.09 -2.80
N ILE A 17 -7.53 -1.43 -2.74
CA ILE A 17 -7.85 -0.41 -1.73
C ILE A 17 -8.98 -0.94 -0.87
N HIS A 18 -8.78 -0.97 0.45
CA HIS A 18 -9.87 -1.26 1.38
C HIS A 18 -10.75 -0.02 1.58
N ALA A 19 -12.06 -0.20 1.75
CA ALA A 19 -12.99 0.92 1.94
C ALA A 19 -12.62 1.86 3.10
N THR A 20 -11.97 1.35 4.15
CA THR A 20 -11.50 2.15 5.28
C THR A 20 -10.44 3.18 4.88
N PHE A 21 -9.63 2.90 3.85
CA PHE A 21 -8.68 3.87 3.31
C PHE A 21 -9.41 5.06 2.65
N LEU A 22 -10.52 4.81 1.96
CA LEU A 22 -11.34 5.88 1.38
C LEU A 22 -12.00 6.74 2.47
N LEU A 23 -12.40 6.12 3.59
CA LEU A 23 -12.90 6.86 4.75
C LEU A 23 -11.81 7.76 5.37
N LEU A 24 -10.56 7.28 5.44
CA LEU A 24 -9.44 8.10 5.88
C LEU A 24 -9.23 9.31 4.96
N LEU A 25 -9.23 9.10 3.64
CA LEU A 25 -9.09 10.20 2.67
C LEU A 25 -10.24 11.20 2.79
N ALA A 26 -11.48 10.74 2.89
CA ALA A 26 -12.65 11.61 3.05
C ALA A 26 -12.57 12.44 4.35
N TRP A 27 -12.18 11.81 5.46
CA TRP A 27 -12.01 12.48 6.75
C TRP A 27 -10.91 13.54 6.70
N LEU A 28 -9.72 13.19 6.21
CA LEU A 28 -8.61 14.14 6.09
C LEU A 28 -8.94 15.27 5.12
N GLY A 29 -9.60 14.97 4.01
CA GLY A 29 -10.07 15.99 3.05
C GLY A 29 -11.02 16.99 3.71
N PHE A 30 -11.95 16.51 4.55
CA PHE A 30 -12.85 17.38 5.31
C PHE A 30 -12.09 18.22 6.35
N VAL A 31 -11.15 17.64 7.09
CA VAL A 31 -10.34 18.37 8.09
C VAL A 31 -9.55 19.50 7.43
N TYR A 32 -8.79 19.19 6.36
CA TYR A 32 -8.02 20.21 5.65
C TYR A 32 -8.92 21.27 4.99
N TYR A 33 -10.09 20.87 4.49
CA TYR A 33 -11.08 21.81 3.97
C TYR A 33 -11.61 22.76 5.04
N ALA A 34 -11.91 22.25 6.24
CA ALA A 34 -12.39 23.05 7.35
C ALA A 34 -11.34 24.05 7.85
N GLU A 35 -10.05 23.70 7.75
CA GLU A 35 -8.94 24.56 8.16
C GLU A 35 -8.59 25.65 7.14
N GLY A 36 -8.59 25.32 5.84
CA GLY A 36 -8.03 26.21 4.80
C GLY A 36 -8.76 26.17 3.46
N GLY A 37 -9.97 25.62 3.41
CA GLY A 37 -10.78 25.54 2.19
C GLY A 37 -10.24 24.56 1.15
N VAL A 38 -10.62 24.77 -0.11
CA VAL A 38 -10.34 23.83 -1.20
C VAL A 38 -8.85 23.66 -1.45
N GLU A 39 -8.06 24.74 -1.40
CA GLU A 39 -6.62 24.69 -1.65
C GLU A 39 -5.88 23.82 -0.63
N ALA A 40 -6.20 23.99 0.66
CA ALA A 40 -5.64 23.17 1.73
C ALA A 40 -6.04 21.69 1.60
N ALA A 41 -7.32 21.42 1.27
CA ALA A 41 -7.80 20.06 1.05
C ALA A 41 -7.07 19.36 -0.11
N VAL A 42 -6.89 20.05 -1.24
CA VAL A 42 -6.18 19.50 -2.40
C VAL A 42 -4.71 19.24 -2.06
N ALA A 43 -4.03 20.19 -1.41
CA ALA A 43 -2.64 20.02 -1.01
C ALA A 43 -2.45 18.84 -0.04
N GLY A 44 -3.28 18.76 1.01
CA GLY A 44 -3.22 17.69 2.02
C GLY A 44 -3.55 16.31 1.44
N LEU A 45 -4.60 16.21 0.63
CA LEU A 45 -4.95 14.95 -0.04
C LEU A 45 -3.87 14.51 -1.04
N SER A 46 -3.30 15.45 -1.81
CA SER A 46 -2.21 15.14 -2.74
C SER A 46 -1.00 14.59 -1.99
N PHE A 47 -0.63 15.22 -0.86
CA PHE A 47 0.45 14.76 -0.01
C PHE A 47 0.21 13.33 0.50
N ILE A 48 -0.98 13.04 1.05
CA ILE A 48 -1.33 11.70 1.54
C ILE A 48 -1.31 10.67 0.40
N VAL A 49 -1.84 11.01 -0.78
CA VAL A 49 -1.81 10.12 -1.94
C VAL A 49 -0.38 9.82 -2.35
N LEU A 50 0.50 10.82 -2.43
CA LEU A 50 1.92 10.63 -2.74
C LEU A 50 2.61 9.74 -1.69
N LEU A 51 2.35 9.98 -0.40
CA LEU A 51 2.87 9.14 0.68
C LEU A 51 2.46 7.68 0.50
N PHE A 52 1.19 7.42 0.19
CA PHE A 52 0.71 6.06 -0.04
C PHE A 52 1.23 5.44 -1.34
N VAL A 53 1.54 6.24 -2.36
CA VAL A 53 2.29 5.76 -3.53
C VAL A 53 3.68 5.29 -3.10
N CYS A 54 4.39 6.02 -2.23
CA CYS A 54 5.67 5.55 -1.68
C CYS A 54 5.50 4.25 -0.89
N VAL A 55 4.44 4.12 -0.09
CA VAL A 55 4.13 2.86 0.62
C VAL A 55 3.87 1.71 -0.36
N VAL A 56 3.12 1.94 -1.44
CA VAL A 56 2.94 0.91 -2.47
C VAL A 56 4.29 0.49 -3.05
N LEU A 57 5.15 1.44 -3.40
CA LEU A 57 6.49 1.15 -3.94
C LEU A 57 7.37 0.39 -2.95
N HIS A 58 7.33 0.75 -1.66
CA HIS A 58 7.98 0.04 -0.55
C HIS A 58 7.52 -1.43 -0.49
N GLU A 59 6.21 -1.69 -0.48
CA GLU A 59 5.65 -3.04 -0.49
C GLU A 59 6.02 -3.82 -1.76
N PHE A 60 6.12 -3.15 -2.92
CA PHE A 60 6.61 -3.77 -4.14
C PHE A 60 8.08 -4.19 -4.02
N GLY A 61 8.91 -3.43 -3.30
CA GLY A 61 10.29 -3.82 -2.99
C GLY A 61 10.35 -5.17 -2.29
N HIS A 62 9.60 -5.33 -1.19
CA HIS A 62 9.46 -6.61 -0.49
C HIS A 62 8.94 -7.73 -1.42
N ALA A 63 7.88 -7.45 -2.18
CA ALA A 63 7.24 -8.46 -3.04
C ALA A 63 8.14 -8.92 -4.19
N LEU A 64 8.89 -8.01 -4.80
CA LEU A 64 9.83 -8.33 -5.88
C LEU A 64 11.06 -9.09 -5.36
N ALA A 65 11.56 -8.75 -4.17
CA ALA A 65 12.63 -9.52 -3.52
C ALA A 65 12.16 -10.96 -3.20
N ALA A 66 10.96 -11.11 -2.65
CA ALA A 66 10.39 -12.42 -2.34
C ALA A 66 10.17 -13.27 -3.61
N ARG A 67 9.79 -12.62 -4.72
CA ARG A 67 9.65 -13.27 -6.02
C ARG A 67 10.96 -13.88 -6.52
N GLY A 68 12.10 -13.26 -6.22
CA GLY A 68 13.42 -13.83 -6.52
C GLY A 68 13.67 -15.18 -5.84
N TYR A 69 13.01 -15.45 -4.72
CA TYR A 69 13.04 -16.73 -4.00
C TYR A 69 11.86 -17.66 -4.36
N GLY A 70 11.13 -17.36 -5.43
CA GLY A 70 10.00 -18.16 -5.90
C GLY A 70 8.75 -18.03 -5.02
N ILE A 71 8.68 -17.02 -4.15
CA ILE A 71 7.51 -16.72 -3.32
C ILE A 71 6.67 -15.69 -4.05
N ARG A 72 5.42 -16.02 -4.36
CA ARG A 72 4.54 -15.06 -5.03
C ARG A 72 3.80 -14.21 -4.01
N THR A 73 3.44 -13.00 -4.43
CA THR A 73 2.62 -12.05 -3.67
C THR A 73 1.35 -11.79 -4.47
N PRO A 74 0.21 -12.44 -4.16
CA PRO A 74 -0.98 -12.32 -5.00
C PRO A 74 -1.61 -10.93 -4.96
N ASP A 75 -1.55 -10.24 -3.82
CA ASP A 75 -2.05 -8.86 -3.71
C ASP A 75 -1.36 -8.02 -2.63
N ILE A 76 -1.43 -6.71 -2.84
CA ILE A 76 -1.09 -5.65 -1.90
C ILE A 76 -2.38 -4.87 -1.61
N THR A 77 -2.78 -4.78 -0.35
CA THR A 77 -3.98 -4.04 0.06
C THR A 77 -3.62 -2.79 0.85
N LEU A 78 -4.11 -1.64 0.39
CA LEU A 78 -4.00 -0.38 1.11
C LEU A 78 -5.06 -0.25 2.19
N LEU A 79 -4.59 0.04 3.40
CA LEU A 79 -5.33 0.24 4.64
C LEU A 79 -4.95 1.60 5.23
N PRO A 80 -5.74 2.14 6.18
CA PRO A 80 -5.37 3.39 6.87
C PRO A 80 -4.02 3.36 7.57
N ILE A 81 -3.55 2.17 7.96
CA ILE A 81 -2.28 1.96 8.66
C ILE A 81 -1.07 1.77 7.72
N GLY A 82 -1.29 1.67 6.40
CA GLY A 82 -0.23 1.41 5.42
C GLY A 82 -0.64 0.43 4.33
N GLY A 83 0.34 -0.22 3.70
CA GLY A 83 0.15 -1.30 2.74
C GLY A 83 0.36 -2.65 3.41
N VAL A 84 -0.38 -3.67 2.96
CA VAL A 84 -0.16 -5.05 3.39
C VAL A 84 0.00 -5.92 2.16
N ALA A 85 1.23 -6.38 1.90
CA ALA A 85 1.53 -7.39 0.91
C ALA A 85 1.21 -8.80 1.45
N ARG A 86 0.33 -9.54 0.77
CA ARG A 86 0.08 -10.94 1.11
C ARG A 86 1.06 -11.83 0.37
N LEU A 87 2.06 -12.37 1.06
CA LEU A 87 2.91 -13.42 0.50
C LEU A 87 2.20 -14.79 0.56
N GLU A 88 2.42 -15.64 -0.44
CA GLU A 88 1.89 -17.03 -0.45
C GLU A 88 2.46 -17.86 0.69
N ARG A 89 3.71 -17.61 1.08
CA ARG A 89 4.40 -18.23 2.21
C ARG A 89 5.52 -17.31 2.71
N MET A 90 5.94 -17.48 3.95
CA MET A 90 7.14 -16.82 4.48
C MET A 90 8.42 -17.51 3.95
N PRO A 91 9.54 -16.78 3.80
CA PRO A 91 10.82 -17.39 3.46
C PRO A 91 11.26 -18.39 4.55
N GLU A 92 11.81 -19.53 4.15
CA GLU A 92 12.24 -20.58 5.10
C GLU A 92 13.62 -20.30 5.69
N LYS A 93 14.46 -19.51 4.99
CA LYS A 93 15.83 -19.21 5.39
C LYS A 93 15.91 -17.81 5.99
N PRO A 94 16.54 -17.62 7.17
CA PRO A 94 16.67 -16.30 7.82
C PRO A 94 17.31 -15.22 6.93
N TRP A 95 18.27 -15.61 6.08
CA TRP A 95 18.90 -14.68 5.14
C TRP A 95 17.92 -14.16 4.07
N GLN A 96 17.01 -15.01 3.60
CA GLN A 96 16.01 -14.60 2.61
C GLN A 96 15.01 -13.62 3.23
N GLU A 97 14.61 -13.86 4.48
CA GLU A 97 13.77 -12.95 5.24
C GLU A 97 14.44 -11.58 5.41
N LEU A 98 15.73 -11.56 5.75
CA LEU A 98 16.50 -10.32 5.87
C LEU A 98 16.53 -9.52 4.55
N VAL A 99 16.79 -10.19 3.42
CA VAL A 99 16.81 -9.53 2.11
C VAL A 99 15.43 -8.97 1.77
N VAL A 100 14.37 -9.75 1.99
CA VAL A 100 13.00 -9.30 1.73
C VAL A 100 12.66 -8.10 2.60
N ALA A 101 12.94 -8.14 3.91
CA ALA A 101 12.64 -7.06 4.85
C ALA A 101 13.39 -5.76 4.55
N LEU A 102 14.59 -5.83 3.97
CA LEU A 102 15.38 -4.64 3.59
C LEU A 102 15.09 -4.11 2.18
N ALA A 103 14.34 -4.84 1.36
CA ALA A 103 14.12 -4.48 -0.04
C ALA A 103 13.05 -3.40 -0.25
N GLY A 104 12.23 -3.13 0.77
CA GLY A 104 11.23 -2.07 0.76
C GLY A 104 11.80 -0.77 1.29
#